data_AF-R6M196-F1
#
_entry.id   AF-R6M196-F1
#
_cell.length_a   1.000
_cell.length_b   1.000
_cell.length_c   1.000
_cell.angle_alpha   90.00
_cell.angle_beta   90.00
_cell.angle_gamma   90.00
#
_symmetry.space_group_name_H-M   'P 1'
#
loop_
_entity.id
_entity.type
_entity.pdbx_description
1 polymer ?
#
loop_
_entity_poly.entity_id
_entity_poly.type
_entity_poly.pdbx_seq_one_letter_code
_entity_poly.pdbx_strand_id
1 'polypeptide(L)'
;MIFKLYESKEKCRAKRFHDTTEIYLSRFSDLFVEDGIKKIVIDSMTLFLFSDNDSLLNDMYEAVVNNYDYNKIIEILNKNDVIFFSLAMQAINYGKRTYNLIKNIDDCKEIHFSCNKDNLLEVLSLCEKINVPVVIDGTLISLEEYQKILEGYDLSKIDSKNIFIHYQEYGGDIDINTLYDTSCQINYITKKIKKYNLSSLEKVIMVYDIVKNNFYHKEEKNENYLISRSLDNVLNSDYIVCVGYIAIVNAMLKNLNINARTIICKTKKEKHCRSIIHLIDKKYNIDGVYVLDPTWDSKRNNIEDTIDKYNYFLIPIEIAEKTALTELLPIINMSLSDLVLLENDFEDSLCTNEEKVIKKIKMQYYLEMLFLLIGNDDYENFIQNICVYDFLSNEDKKKIKYTYDDMINKCMVNDINVETFIKALYNTKKIEYYLNDDKLPEECSSRLELPSTDSIDISGIKDSALTRYYKIEKLKKAKKNDFESLVCYLLYEEHLNEYLSSNIGKIISSSTNDGIKKDILNMRLLKTLKREKVRKEIDNR
;
A
#
# COMPACT_ATOMS: atom_id res chain seq x y z
N MET A 1 -22.23 7.41 -16.69
CA MET A 1 -21.71 6.02 -16.69
C MET A 1 -20.21 6.14 -16.58
N ILE A 2 -19.59 5.42 -15.64
CA ILE A 2 -18.13 5.35 -15.46
C ILE A 2 -17.68 4.00 -15.99
N PHE A 3 -16.55 3.96 -16.71
CA PHE A 3 -15.93 2.71 -17.13
C PHE A 3 -14.72 2.43 -16.24
N LYS A 4 -14.60 1.21 -15.71
CA LYS A 4 -13.42 0.72 -15.01
C LYS A 4 -12.78 -0.40 -15.82
N LEU A 5 -11.53 -0.21 -16.21
CA LEU A 5 -10.79 -1.11 -17.08
C LEU A 5 -9.74 -1.85 -16.25
N TYR A 6 -9.74 -3.17 -16.37
CA TYR A 6 -8.79 -4.06 -15.71
C TYR A 6 -8.05 -4.87 -16.77
N GLU A 7 -6.74 -5.01 -16.61
CA GLU A 7 -5.97 -5.97 -17.40
C GLU A 7 -6.09 -7.35 -16.74
N SER A 8 -6.49 -8.37 -17.50
CA SER A 8 -6.65 -9.73 -17.03
C SER A 8 -6.07 -10.71 -18.04
N LYS A 9 -5.35 -11.70 -17.52
CA LYS A 9 -4.89 -12.84 -18.34
C LYS A 9 -6.04 -13.78 -18.73
N GLU A 10 -7.17 -13.68 -18.04
CA GLU A 10 -8.38 -14.45 -18.33
C GLU A 10 -9.25 -13.76 -19.37
N LYS A 11 -10.17 -14.55 -19.99
CA LYS A 11 -10.99 -14.13 -21.13
C LYS A 11 -11.75 -12.81 -20.87
N CYS A 12 -11.97 -12.03 -21.94
CA CYS A 12 -12.66 -10.75 -21.91
C CYS A 12 -14.07 -10.86 -21.28
N ARG A 13 -14.34 -10.03 -20.26
CA ARG A 13 -15.65 -9.98 -19.58
C ARG A 13 -16.06 -8.55 -19.26
N ALA A 14 -17.35 -8.26 -19.32
CA ALA A 14 -17.92 -6.97 -18.93
C ALA A 14 -19.06 -7.17 -17.91
N LYS A 15 -19.09 -6.33 -16.88
CA LYS A 15 -20.11 -6.37 -15.81
C LYS A 15 -20.56 -4.95 -15.47
N ARG A 16 -21.81 -4.79 -15.05
CA ARG A 16 -22.35 -3.50 -14.61
C ARG A 16 -22.72 -3.56 -13.14
N PHE A 17 -22.23 -2.59 -12.38
CA PHE A 17 -22.57 -2.35 -10.98
C PHE A 17 -23.06 -0.91 -10.85
N HIS A 18 -24.38 -0.75 -10.71
CA HIS A 18 -25.05 0.56 -10.73
C HIS A 18 -24.66 1.41 -11.96
N ASP A 19 -23.96 2.53 -11.73
CA ASP A 19 -23.52 3.47 -12.77
C ASP A 19 -22.12 3.19 -13.31
N THR A 20 -21.47 2.13 -12.83
CA THR A 20 -20.13 1.71 -13.20
C THR A 20 -20.19 0.46 -14.08
N THR A 21 -19.41 0.44 -15.16
CA THR A 21 -19.20 -0.74 -15.99
C THR A 21 -17.74 -1.16 -15.90
N GLU A 22 -17.51 -2.36 -15.40
CA GLU A 22 -16.20 -2.98 -15.32
C GLU A 22 -15.95 -3.80 -16.58
N ILE A 23 -14.79 -3.61 -17.19
CA ILE A 23 -14.33 -4.36 -18.36
C ILE A 23 -12.97 -4.95 -18.05
N TYR A 24 -12.84 -6.25 -18.26
CA TYR A 24 -11.61 -7.00 -18.09
C TYR A 24 -11.10 -7.36 -19.47
N LEU A 25 -9.88 -6.93 -19.78
CA LEU A 25 -9.28 -6.95 -21.10
C LEU A 25 -7.94 -7.67 -21.05
N SER A 26 -7.55 -8.33 -22.16
CA SER A 26 -6.18 -8.84 -22.31
C SER A 26 -5.15 -7.72 -22.28
N ARG A 27 -5.45 -6.59 -22.94
CA ARG A 27 -4.67 -5.36 -22.94
C ARG A 27 -5.60 -4.16 -23.04
N PHE A 28 -5.24 -3.02 -22.45
CA PHE A 28 -6.07 -1.82 -22.54
C PHE A 28 -6.24 -1.32 -23.97
N SER A 29 -5.18 -1.40 -24.78
CA SER A 29 -5.22 -0.98 -26.18
C SER A 29 -6.29 -1.70 -27.01
N ASP A 30 -6.67 -2.93 -26.63
CA ASP A 30 -7.64 -3.73 -27.39
C ASP A 30 -9.01 -3.04 -27.53
N LEU A 31 -9.37 -2.17 -26.59
CA LEU A 31 -10.63 -1.44 -26.64
C LEU A 31 -10.58 -0.18 -27.52
N PHE A 32 -9.40 0.41 -27.70
CA PHE A 32 -9.22 1.72 -28.33
C PHE A 32 -8.57 1.66 -29.72
N VAL A 33 -8.41 0.47 -30.29
CA VAL A 33 -8.05 0.27 -31.70
C VAL A 33 -9.29 0.31 -32.60
N GLU A 34 -9.07 0.46 -33.91
CA GLU A 34 -10.11 0.25 -34.91
C GLU A 34 -10.72 -1.16 -34.71
N ASP A 35 -12.06 -1.25 -34.71
CA ASP A 35 -12.82 -2.47 -34.37
C ASP A 35 -12.59 -3.04 -32.94
N GLY A 36 -12.07 -2.26 -31.99
CA GLY A 36 -11.80 -2.74 -30.63
C GLY A 36 -13.04 -3.28 -29.89
N ILE A 37 -14.18 -2.61 -30.00
CA ILE A 37 -15.47 -3.09 -29.48
C ILE A 37 -15.85 -4.44 -30.10
N LYS A 38 -15.63 -4.60 -31.41
CA LYS A 38 -15.92 -5.85 -32.13
C LYS A 38 -15.06 -6.98 -31.59
N LYS A 39 -13.76 -6.76 -31.44
CA LYS A 39 -12.83 -7.73 -30.85
C LYS A 39 -13.30 -8.19 -29.47
N ILE A 40 -13.60 -7.26 -28.57
CA ILE A 40 -14.04 -7.58 -27.20
C ILE A 40 -15.36 -8.36 -27.19
N VAL A 41 -16.30 -8.00 -28.07
CA VAL A 41 -17.58 -8.74 -28.19
C VAL A 41 -17.32 -10.16 -28.67
N ILE A 42 -16.48 -10.35 -29.69
CA ILE A 42 -16.11 -11.68 -30.20
C ILE A 42 -15.40 -12.51 -29.12
N ASP A 43 -14.40 -11.95 -28.44
CA ASP A 43 -13.68 -12.62 -27.34
C ASP A 43 -14.63 -13.02 -26.19
N SER A 44 -15.65 -12.20 -25.93
CA SER A 44 -16.67 -12.52 -24.94
C SER A 44 -17.57 -13.70 -25.37
N MET A 45 -17.75 -13.94 -26.67
CA MET A 45 -18.54 -15.06 -27.19
C MET A 45 -17.74 -16.37 -27.18
N THR A 46 -16.42 -16.30 -27.41
CA THR A 46 -15.52 -17.48 -27.40
C THR A 46 -15.29 -18.06 -25.98
N LEU A 47 -15.83 -17.41 -24.95
CA LEU A 47 -16.04 -18.01 -23.62
C LEU A 47 -16.85 -19.30 -23.70
N PHE A 48 -17.89 -19.32 -24.54
CA PHE A 48 -18.83 -20.42 -24.65
C PHE A 48 -18.54 -21.29 -25.86
N LEU A 49 -18.09 -20.70 -26.98
CA LEU A 49 -17.83 -21.44 -28.22
C LEU A 49 -16.34 -21.50 -28.53
N PHE A 50 -15.82 -22.70 -28.67
CA PHE A 50 -14.52 -22.92 -29.31
C PHE A 50 -14.74 -22.98 -30.83
N SER A 51 -14.65 -21.82 -31.50
CA SER A 51 -14.70 -21.74 -32.96
C SER A 51 -13.65 -20.77 -33.44
N ASP A 52 -12.76 -21.25 -34.32
CA ASP A 52 -11.78 -20.43 -35.04
C ASP A 52 -12.30 -19.99 -36.42
N ASN A 53 -13.61 -20.12 -36.68
CA ASN A 53 -14.21 -19.74 -37.95
C ASN A 53 -14.58 -18.24 -37.94
N ASP A 54 -13.69 -17.42 -38.50
CA ASP A 54 -13.87 -15.97 -38.61
C ASP A 54 -15.19 -15.57 -39.29
N SER A 55 -15.65 -16.33 -40.29
CA SER A 55 -16.92 -16.02 -40.98
C SER A 55 -18.11 -16.16 -40.05
N LEU A 56 -18.14 -17.23 -39.24
CA LEU A 56 -19.20 -17.45 -38.26
C LEU A 56 -19.16 -16.40 -37.15
N LEU A 57 -17.97 -16.10 -36.61
CA LEU A 57 -17.81 -15.09 -35.55
C LEU A 57 -18.25 -13.69 -36.03
N ASN A 58 -17.97 -13.35 -37.29
CA ASN A 58 -18.45 -12.11 -37.91
C ASN A 58 -19.97 -12.10 -38.08
N ASP A 59 -20.58 -13.15 -38.64
CA ASP A 59 -22.04 -13.24 -38.78
C ASP A 59 -22.74 -13.17 -37.41
N MET A 60 -22.16 -13.80 -36.37
CA MET A 60 -22.65 -13.72 -34.99
C MET A 60 -22.49 -12.31 -34.40
N TYR A 61 -21.38 -11.63 -34.65
CA TYR A 61 -21.19 -10.25 -34.24
C TYR A 61 -22.20 -9.31 -34.90
N GLU A 62 -22.50 -9.49 -36.19
CA GLU A 62 -23.57 -8.74 -36.85
C GLU A 62 -24.93 -8.99 -36.19
N ALA A 63 -25.21 -10.23 -35.79
CA ALA A 63 -26.43 -10.55 -35.04
C ALA A 63 -26.49 -9.86 -33.67
N VAL A 64 -25.33 -9.66 -33.04
CA VAL A 64 -25.20 -8.89 -31.79
C VAL A 64 -25.49 -7.41 -32.03
N VAL A 65 -24.77 -6.76 -32.95
CA VAL A 65 -24.83 -5.31 -33.18
C VAL A 65 -26.19 -4.87 -33.69
N ASN A 66 -26.76 -5.64 -34.63
CA ASN A 66 -28.07 -5.35 -35.22
C ASN A 66 -29.23 -5.89 -34.38
N ASN A 67 -28.93 -6.51 -33.24
CA ASN A 67 -29.91 -7.12 -32.34
C ASN A 67 -30.93 -8.03 -33.06
N TYR A 68 -30.44 -8.94 -33.92
CA TYR A 68 -31.29 -9.86 -34.67
C TYR A 68 -32.19 -10.71 -33.76
N ASP A 69 -33.38 -11.04 -34.25
CA ASP A 69 -34.30 -11.94 -33.58
C ASP A 69 -33.86 -13.41 -33.70
N TYR A 70 -34.59 -14.28 -33.01
CA TYR A 70 -34.27 -15.71 -32.94
C TYR A 70 -34.28 -16.39 -34.31
N ASN A 71 -35.21 -16.02 -35.20
CA ASN A 71 -35.36 -16.66 -36.51
C ASN A 71 -34.16 -16.34 -37.40
N LYS A 72 -33.77 -15.07 -37.44
CA LYS A 72 -32.62 -14.63 -38.24
C LYS A 72 -31.28 -15.17 -37.70
N ILE A 73 -31.16 -15.35 -36.38
CA ILE A 73 -30.01 -16.03 -35.80
C ILE A 73 -29.97 -17.51 -36.24
N ILE A 74 -31.09 -18.22 -36.22
CA ILE A 74 -31.16 -19.61 -36.69
C ILE A 74 -30.73 -19.75 -38.14
N GLU A 75 -31.13 -18.82 -39.02
CA GLU A 75 -30.70 -18.81 -40.42
C GLU A 75 -29.17 -18.71 -40.55
N ILE A 76 -28.55 -17.82 -39.77
CA ILE A 76 -27.09 -17.65 -39.72
C ILE A 76 -26.40 -18.94 -39.25
N LEU A 77 -26.91 -19.56 -38.19
CA LEU A 77 -26.34 -20.78 -37.61
C LEU A 77 -26.46 -21.97 -38.57
N ASN A 78 -27.60 -22.11 -39.25
CA ASN A 78 -27.80 -23.13 -40.29
C ASN A 78 -26.86 -22.92 -41.48
N LYS A 79 -26.69 -21.68 -41.95
CA LYS A 79 -25.77 -21.33 -43.06
C LYS A 79 -24.32 -21.72 -42.76
N ASN A 80 -23.93 -21.68 -41.49
CA ASN A 80 -22.58 -21.97 -41.02
C ASN A 80 -22.42 -23.39 -40.42
N ASP A 81 -23.36 -24.30 -40.67
CA ASP A 81 -23.35 -25.70 -40.22
C ASP A 81 -23.13 -25.88 -38.70
N VAL A 82 -23.64 -24.95 -37.87
CA VAL A 82 -23.46 -25.00 -36.41
C VAL A 82 -24.39 -26.03 -35.78
N ILE A 83 -23.84 -27.07 -35.17
CA ILE A 83 -24.63 -28.17 -34.59
C ILE A 83 -25.20 -27.81 -33.20
N PHE A 84 -24.47 -27.03 -32.39
CA PHE A 84 -24.83 -26.72 -31.00
C PHE A 84 -25.54 -25.37 -30.86
N PHE A 85 -26.78 -25.28 -31.35
CA PHE A 85 -27.59 -24.05 -31.34
C PHE A 85 -27.74 -23.41 -29.96
N SER A 86 -27.95 -24.20 -28.89
CA SER A 86 -28.13 -23.66 -27.53
C SER A 86 -26.90 -22.90 -27.05
N LEU A 87 -25.71 -23.44 -27.31
CA LEU A 87 -24.42 -22.82 -27.00
C LEU A 87 -24.18 -21.57 -27.85
N ALA A 88 -24.51 -21.63 -29.14
CA ALA A 88 -24.40 -20.51 -30.07
C ALA A 88 -25.30 -19.33 -29.65
N MET A 89 -26.55 -19.64 -29.31
CA MET A 89 -27.51 -18.68 -28.78
C MET A 89 -27.05 -18.07 -27.46
N GLN A 90 -26.47 -18.87 -26.55
CA GLN A 90 -25.92 -18.38 -25.29
C GLN A 90 -24.77 -17.41 -25.54
N ALA A 91 -23.86 -17.73 -26.46
CA ALA A 91 -22.77 -16.85 -26.83
C ALA A 91 -23.26 -15.53 -27.42
N ILE A 92 -24.18 -15.56 -28.41
CA ILE A 92 -24.76 -14.34 -29.00
C ILE A 92 -25.45 -13.50 -27.94
N ASN A 93 -26.23 -14.11 -27.04
CA ASN A 93 -26.88 -13.39 -25.95
C ASN A 93 -25.87 -12.76 -24.98
N TYR A 94 -24.77 -13.45 -24.70
CA TYR A 94 -23.68 -12.89 -23.91
C TYR A 94 -23.00 -11.72 -24.64
N GLY A 95 -22.68 -11.88 -25.93
CA GLY A 95 -22.15 -10.83 -26.79
C GLY A 95 -23.06 -9.61 -26.86
N LYS A 96 -24.39 -9.79 -26.96
CA LYS A 96 -25.39 -8.71 -26.87
C LYS A 96 -25.32 -7.96 -25.55
N ARG A 97 -25.14 -8.66 -24.43
CA ARG A 97 -24.97 -8.01 -23.12
C ARG A 97 -23.67 -7.21 -23.10
N THR A 98 -22.55 -7.81 -23.49
CA THR A 98 -21.23 -7.15 -23.56
C THR A 98 -21.29 -5.90 -24.45
N TYR A 99 -21.78 -6.02 -25.69
CA TYR A 99 -21.90 -4.90 -26.63
C TYR A 99 -22.72 -3.75 -26.05
N ASN A 100 -23.88 -4.05 -25.47
CA ASN A 100 -24.73 -3.02 -24.86
C ASN A 100 -24.08 -2.33 -23.65
N LEU A 101 -23.16 -2.99 -22.95
CA LEU A 101 -22.41 -2.39 -21.85
C LEU A 101 -21.29 -1.46 -22.34
N ILE A 102 -20.62 -1.79 -23.45
CA ILE A 102 -19.39 -1.10 -23.86
C ILE A 102 -19.56 -0.12 -25.02
N LYS A 103 -20.65 -0.21 -25.81
CA LYS A 103 -20.84 0.57 -27.04
C LYS A 103 -20.87 2.10 -26.86
N ASN A 104 -21.10 2.58 -25.64
CA ASN A 104 -21.18 4.02 -25.32
C ASN A 104 -19.96 4.49 -24.51
N ILE A 105 -18.80 3.83 -24.66
CA ILE A 105 -17.59 4.21 -23.92
C ILE A 105 -17.13 5.63 -24.26
N ASP A 106 -17.27 6.06 -25.51
CA ASP A 106 -16.86 7.40 -25.95
C ASP A 106 -17.72 8.52 -25.36
N ASP A 107 -18.97 8.21 -24.98
CA ASP A 107 -19.93 9.15 -24.37
C ASP A 107 -19.96 9.06 -22.83
N CYS A 108 -18.99 8.37 -22.23
CA CYS A 108 -18.99 8.16 -20.79
C CYS A 108 -18.59 9.42 -20.01
N LYS A 109 -18.80 9.39 -18.69
CA LYS A 109 -18.42 10.53 -17.83
C LYS A 109 -16.92 10.54 -17.56
N GLU A 110 -16.33 9.36 -17.41
CA GLU A 110 -14.97 9.16 -16.94
C GLU A 110 -14.54 7.70 -17.19
N ILE A 111 -13.26 7.49 -17.46
CA ILE A 111 -12.64 6.16 -17.62
C ILE A 111 -11.59 5.97 -16.51
N HIS A 112 -11.66 4.82 -15.84
CA HIS A 112 -10.74 4.42 -14.79
C HIS A 112 -9.87 3.28 -15.30
N PHE A 113 -8.55 3.38 -15.18
CA PHE A 113 -7.63 2.29 -15.49
C PHE A 113 -7.03 1.72 -14.21
N SER A 114 -7.09 0.41 -14.02
CA SER A 114 -6.35 -0.28 -12.95
C SER A 114 -4.94 -0.63 -13.45
N CYS A 115 -3.95 0.19 -13.08
CA CYS A 115 -2.61 0.14 -13.61
C CYS A 115 -1.58 -0.42 -12.64
N ASN A 116 -0.56 -1.04 -13.22
CA ASN A 116 0.70 -1.35 -12.57
C ASN A 116 1.84 -0.65 -13.32
N LYS A 117 3.07 -0.82 -12.84
CA LYS A 117 4.24 -0.16 -13.44
C LYS A 117 4.48 -0.57 -14.91
N ASP A 118 4.05 -1.77 -15.30
CA ASP A 118 4.37 -2.36 -16.59
C ASP A 118 3.42 -1.85 -17.70
N ASN A 119 2.18 -1.45 -17.33
CA ASN A 119 1.17 -0.97 -18.27
C ASN A 119 0.92 0.56 -18.22
N LEU A 120 1.49 1.29 -17.27
CA LEU A 120 1.29 2.74 -17.14
C LEU A 120 1.62 3.51 -18.43
N LEU A 121 2.74 3.20 -19.09
CA LEU A 121 3.16 3.89 -20.33
C LEU A 121 2.17 3.67 -21.49
N GLU A 122 1.58 2.47 -21.58
CA GLU A 122 0.52 2.18 -22.55
C GLU A 122 -0.71 3.05 -22.26
N VAL A 123 -1.12 3.14 -21.00
CA VAL A 123 -2.28 3.94 -20.60
C VAL A 123 -2.07 5.44 -20.85
N LEU A 124 -0.89 5.98 -20.55
CA LEU A 124 -0.56 7.38 -20.89
C LEU A 124 -0.68 7.63 -22.39
N SER A 125 -0.18 6.70 -23.22
CA SER A 125 -0.31 6.78 -24.69
C SER A 125 -1.77 6.71 -25.16
N LEU A 126 -2.63 5.95 -24.48
CA LEU A 126 -4.07 5.91 -24.77
C LEU A 126 -4.77 7.22 -24.38
N CYS A 127 -4.35 7.85 -23.30
CA CYS A 127 -4.92 9.13 -22.84
C CYS A 127 -4.79 10.25 -23.87
N GLU A 128 -3.81 10.19 -24.76
CA GLU A 128 -3.68 11.13 -25.91
C GLU A 128 -4.96 11.17 -26.77
N LYS A 129 -5.62 10.01 -26.93
CA LYS A 129 -6.80 9.81 -27.79
C LYS A 129 -8.12 9.91 -27.04
N ILE A 130 -8.10 9.74 -25.72
CA ILE A 130 -9.31 9.79 -24.88
C ILE A 130 -9.70 11.25 -24.62
N ASN A 131 -10.99 11.57 -24.78
CA ASN A 131 -11.51 12.94 -24.65
C ASN A 131 -12.36 13.17 -23.39
N VAL A 132 -12.55 12.12 -22.60
CA VAL A 132 -13.22 12.19 -21.29
C VAL A 132 -12.16 12.20 -20.18
N PRO A 133 -12.50 12.68 -18.97
CA PRO A 133 -11.62 12.56 -17.82
C PRO A 133 -11.15 11.13 -17.59
N VAL A 134 -9.89 10.98 -17.16
CA VAL A 134 -9.26 9.69 -16.88
C VAL A 134 -8.76 9.67 -15.44
N VAL A 135 -9.06 8.59 -14.73
CA VAL A 135 -8.47 8.27 -13.43
C VAL A 135 -7.63 7.00 -13.57
N ILE A 136 -6.36 7.05 -13.18
CA ILE A 136 -5.51 5.87 -13.16
C ILE A 136 -5.34 5.44 -11.71
N ASP A 137 -5.88 4.27 -11.37
CA ASP A 137 -5.57 3.60 -10.11
C ASP A 137 -4.21 2.95 -10.24
N GLY A 138 -3.21 3.61 -9.65
CA GLY A 138 -1.84 3.09 -9.58
C GLY A 138 -1.32 3.12 -8.15
N THR A 139 -2.20 2.77 -7.20
CA THR A 139 -1.88 2.61 -5.78
C THR A 139 -0.76 1.61 -5.51
N LEU A 140 -0.45 0.70 -6.45
CA LEU A 140 0.66 -0.26 -6.35
C LEU A 140 1.99 0.24 -6.93
N ILE A 141 1.97 1.30 -7.74
CA ILE A 141 3.17 1.87 -8.35
C ILE A 141 3.89 2.74 -7.30
N SER A 142 5.22 2.72 -7.29
CA SER A 142 6.03 3.58 -6.41
C SER A 142 6.26 4.94 -7.06
N LEU A 143 6.42 5.99 -6.25
CA LEU A 143 6.75 7.32 -6.79
C LEU A 143 8.09 7.32 -7.52
N GLU A 144 9.01 6.43 -7.18
CA GLU A 144 10.25 6.25 -7.93
C GLU A 144 9.98 5.77 -9.35
N GLU A 145 9.10 4.78 -9.52
CA GLU A 145 8.71 4.29 -10.85
C GLU A 145 7.88 5.32 -11.61
N TYR A 146 6.99 6.06 -10.93
CA TYR A 146 6.29 7.19 -11.57
C TYR A 146 7.28 8.24 -12.09
N GLN A 147 8.23 8.72 -11.29
CA GLN A 147 9.23 9.68 -11.76
C GLN A 147 9.97 9.14 -12.99
N LYS A 148 10.45 7.89 -12.96
CA LYS A 148 11.19 7.30 -14.09
C LYS A 148 10.35 7.24 -15.37
N ILE A 149 9.11 6.78 -15.27
CA ILE A 149 8.21 6.63 -16.43
C ILE A 149 7.85 8.01 -16.99
N LEU A 150 7.54 8.97 -16.11
CA LEU A 150 7.16 10.32 -16.49
C LEU A 150 8.35 11.15 -17.05
N GLU A 151 9.58 10.96 -16.55
CA GLU A 151 10.80 11.56 -17.15
C GLU A 151 11.02 11.08 -18.60
N GLY A 152 10.60 9.86 -18.91
CA GLY A 152 10.70 9.28 -20.26
C GLY A 152 9.51 9.59 -21.16
N TYR A 153 8.47 10.24 -20.65
CA TYR A 153 7.24 10.53 -21.39
C TYR A 153 7.08 12.04 -21.65
N ASP A 154 6.64 12.39 -22.85
CA ASP A 154 6.38 13.78 -23.23
C ASP A 154 5.01 14.22 -22.68
N LEU A 155 5.00 14.71 -21.44
CA LEU A 155 3.78 15.19 -20.74
C LEU A 155 3.03 16.28 -21.51
N SER A 156 3.69 17.03 -22.39
CA SER A 156 3.03 18.06 -23.21
C SER A 156 1.92 17.51 -24.11
N LYS A 157 1.97 16.21 -24.44
CA LYS A 157 0.94 15.51 -25.22
C LYS A 157 -0.39 15.34 -24.48
N ILE A 158 -0.35 15.39 -23.15
CA ILE A 158 -1.52 15.16 -22.28
C ILE A 158 -1.80 16.32 -21.33
N ASP A 159 -1.04 17.41 -21.40
CA ASP A 159 -1.13 18.55 -20.47
C ASP A 159 -2.50 19.27 -20.49
N SER A 160 -3.21 19.19 -21.62
CA SER A 160 -4.57 19.74 -21.75
C SER A 160 -5.67 18.74 -21.36
N LYS A 161 -5.32 17.54 -20.93
CA LYS A 161 -6.25 16.45 -20.58
C LYS A 161 -6.46 16.41 -19.07
N ASN A 162 -7.68 16.04 -18.66
CA ASN A 162 -8.01 15.82 -17.25
C ASN A 162 -7.60 14.40 -16.85
N ILE A 163 -6.34 14.22 -16.45
CA ILE A 163 -5.78 12.93 -16.03
C ILE A 163 -5.38 13.00 -14.57
N PHE A 164 -6.02 12.15 -13.76
CA PHE A 164 -5.78 12.07 -12.33
C PHE A 164 -5.26 10.69 -11.96
N ILE A 165 -4.43 10.64 -10.92
CA ILE A 165 -3.86 9.41 -10.38
C ILE A 165 -4.42 9.17 -9.00
N HIS A 166 -5.12 8.05 -8.84
CA HIS A 166 -5.47 7.53 -7.53
C HIS A 166 -4.24 6.84 -6.93
N TYR A 167 -3.42 7.59 -6.19
CA TYR A 167 -2.15 7.10 -5.63
C TYR A 167 -2.29 6.61 -4.18
N GLN A 168 -3.21 7.20 -3.41
CA GLN A 168 -3.34 6.95 -1.98
C GLN A 168 -4.79 6.68 -1.56
N GLU A 169 -4.93 5.76 -0.60
CA GLU A 169 -6.19 5.56 0.09
C GLU A 169 -6.52 6.76 1.00
N TYR A 170 -7.79 7.16 1.03
CA TYR A 170 -8.34 8.22 1.90
C TYR A 170 -7.81 9.65 1.66
N GLY A 171 -7.14 9.92 0.53
CA GLY A 171 -6.93 11.28 0.02
C GLY A 171 -7.66 11.54 -1.30
N GLY A 172 -7.32 12.67 -1.92
CA GLY A 172 -7.77 13.03 -3.25
C GLY A 172 -6.92 12.40 -4.34
N ASP A 173 -7.48 12.34 -5.55
CA ASP A 173 -6.72 11.99 -6.75
C ASP A 173 -5.79 13.15 -7.11
N ILE A 174 -4.59 12.81 -7.58
CA ILE A 174 -3.52 13.77 -7.84
C ILE A 174 -3.43 13.99 -9.35
N ASP A 175 -3.45 15.25 -9.78
CA ASP A 175 -3.17 15.60 -11.18
C ASP A 175 -1.81 15.05 -11.64
N ILE A 176 -1.71 14.57 -12.88
CA ILE A 176 -0.51 13.87 -13.38
C ILE A 176 0.77 14.70 -13.28
N ASN A 177 0.71 16.01 -13.55
CA ASN A 177 1.86 16.91 -13.44
C ASN A 177 2.23 17.11 -11.97
N THR A 178 1.22 17.33 -11.12
CA THR A 178 1.42 17.42 -9.66
C THR A 178 2.00 16.13 -9.07
N LEU A 179 1.65 14.96 -9.61
CA LEU A 179 2.22 13.68 -9.20
C LEU A 179 3.70 13.59 -9.55
N TYR A 180 4.12 14.14 -10.69
CA TYR A 180 5.54 14.20 -11.06
C TYR A 180 6.36 14.98 -10.03
N ASP A 181 5.90 16.17 -9.64
CA ASP A 181 6.55 16.99 -8.62
C ASP A 181 6.56 16.30 -7.25
N THR A 182 5.43 15.72 -6.86
CA THR A 182 5.28 14.91 -5.64
C THR A 182 6.27 13.74 -5.64
N SER A 183 6.44 13.09 -6.79
CA SER A 183 7.39 12.00 -6.97
C SER A 183 8.82 12.48 -6.77
N CYS A 184 9.21 13.60 -7.38
CA CYS A 184 10.54 14.17 -7.24
C CYS A 184 10.88 14.50 -5.78
N GLN A 185 9.95 15.09 -5.03
CA GLN A 185 10.15 15.42 -3.60
C GLN A 185 10.40 14.18 -2.74
N ILE A 186 9.56 13.15 -2.84
CA ILE A 186 9.73 11.92 -2.06
C ILE A 186 10.99 11.17 -2.50
N ASN A 187 11.23 11.07 -3.82
CA ASN A 187 12.38 10.36 -4.37
C ASN A 187 13.70 11.01 -3.99
N TYR A 188 13.76 12.33 -3.87
CA TYR A 188 14.95 13.03 -3.40
C TYR A 188 15.39 12.53 -2.02
N ILE A 189 14.44 12.37 -1.09
CA ILE A 189 14.71 11.91 0.27
C ILE A 189 15.09 10.42 0.28
N THR A 190 14.29 9.58 -0.38
CA THR A 190 14.53 8.14 -0.37
C THR A 190 15.83 7.77 -1.10
N LYS A 191 16.23 8.50 -2.15
CA LYS A 191 17.56 8.38 -2.80
C LYS A 191 18.69 8.66 -1.81
N LYS A 192 18.56 9.68 -0.94
CA LYS A 192 19.55 9.94 0.12
C LYS A 192 19.62 8.80 1.15
N ILE A 193 18.48 8.25 1.57
CA ILE A 193 18.44 7.09 2.47
C ILE A 193 19.14 5.88 1.81
N LYS A 194 18.86 5.60 0.53
CA LYS A 194 19.43 4.48 -0.24
C LYS A 194 20.94 4.55 -0.44
N LYS A 195 21.57 5.73 -0.32
CA LYS A 195 23.03 5.87 -0.35
C LYS A 195 23.72 5.16 0.82
N TYR A 196 23.00 4.95 1.91
CA TYR A 196 23.50 4.26 3.09
C TYR A 196 23.04 2.81 3.10
N ASN A 197 23.92 1.93 3.57
CA ASN A 197 23.63 0.50 3.71
C ASN A 197 22.82 0.21 4.98
N LEU A 198 21.64 0.81 5.09
CA LEU A 198 20.70 0.58 6.18
C LEU A 198 19.90 -0.70 5.93
N SER A 199 19.67 -1.47 6.99
CA SER A 199 18.73 -2.59 6.97
C SER A 199 17.27 -2.10 6.88
N SER A 200 16.31 -3.00 6.66
CA SER A 200 14.88 -2.63 6.53
C SER A 200 14.35 -1.95 7.78
N LEU A 201 14.66 -2.46 8.98
CA LEU A 201 14.29 -1.86 10.26
C LEU A 201 14.89 -0.46 10.41
N GLU A 202 16.18 -0.30 10.08
CA GLU A 202 16.87 0.99 10.19
C GLU A 202 16.30 2.03 9.22
N LYS A 203 15.92 1.61 8.00
CA LYS A 203 15.19 2.45 7.03
C LYS A 203 13.83 2.88 7.58
N VAL A 204 13.08 1.97 8.22
CA VAL A 204 11.78 2.31 8.82
C VAL A 204 11.95 3.30 9.97
N ILE A 205 12.97 3.16 10.83
CA ILE A 205 13.30 4.17 11.86
C ILE A 205 13.58 5.52 11.21
N MET A 206 14.41 5.56 10.17
CA MET A 206 14.76 6.81 9.46
C MET A 206 13.52 7.50 8.87
N VAL A 207 12.64 6.75 8.19
CA VAL A 207 11.38 7.28 7.65
C VAL A 207 10.48 7.79 8.77
N TYR A 208 10.35 7.02 9.85
CA TYR A 208 9.51 7.40 10.99
C TYR A 208 9.99 8.70 11.63
N ASP A 209 11.30 8.89 11.76
CA ASP A 209 11.91 10.10 12.32
C ASP A 209 11.73 11.33 11.42
N ILE A 210 11.91 11.17 10.10
CA ILE A 210 11.63 12.23 9.11
C ILE A 210 10.18 12.69 9.24
N VAL A 211 9.24 11.75 9.31
CA VAL A 211 7.82 12.07 9.23
C VAL A 211 7.27 12.59 10.56
N LYS A 212 7.61 11.98 11.70
CA LYS A 212 7.12 12.43 13.02
C LYS A 212 7.66 13.81 13.44
N ASN A 213 8.76 14.27 12.83
CA ASN A 213 9.34 15.59 13.09
C ASN A 213 8.44 16.75 12.60
N ASN A 214 7.43 16.45 11.77
CA ASN A 214 6.43 17.43 11.34
C ASN A 214 5.49 17.81 12.49
N PHE A 215 4.98 19.04 12.45
CA PHE A 215 4.00 19.57 13.40
C PHE A 215 2.59 19.10 13.01
N TYR A 216 1.82 18.57 13.96
CA TYR A 216 0.42 18.25 13.70
C TYR A 216 -0.39 19.53 13.56
N HIS A 217 -0.97 19.75 12.39
CA HIS A 217 -1.73 20.95 12.09
C HIS A 217 -2.97 20.60 11.28
N LYS A 218 -4.13 20.76 11.91
CA LYS A 218 -5.42 20.48 11.29
C LYS A 218 -5.93 21.73 10.59
N GLU A 219 -6.54 21.53 9.44
CA GLU A 219 -7.24 22.53 8.66
C GLU A 219 -8.37 23.21 9.46
N GLU A 220 -8.70 24.44 9.06
CA GLU A 220 -9.86 25.16 9.60
C GLU A 220 -11.17 24.51 9.14
N LYS A 221 -12.26 24.71 9.90
CA LYS A 221 -13.54 23.98 9.67
C LYS A 221 -14.16 24.21 8.28
N ASN A 222 -13.87 25.33 7.65
CA ASN A 222 -14.38 25.73 6.34
C ASN A 222 -13.42 25.40 5.19
N GLU A 223 -12.24 24.87 5.47
CA GLU A 223 -11.27 24.47 4.48
C GLU A 223 -11.54 23.04 3.98
N ASN A 224 -11.02 22.73 2.80
CA ASN A 224 -11.10 21.37 2.28
C ASN A 224 -10.21 20.45 3.13
N TYR A 225 -10.81 19.44 3.76
CA TYR A 225 -10.09 18.46 4.57
C TYR A 225 -9.01 17.68 3.80
N LEU A 226 -9.03 17.70 2.47
CA LEU A 226 -8.02 17.05 1.63
C LEU A 226 -6.65 17.76 1.70
N ILE A 227 -6.60 19.04 2.09
CA ILE A 227 -5.36 19.82 2.19
C ILE A 227 -4.41 19.19 3.23
N SER A 228 -4.95 18.62 4.31
CA SER A 228 -4.17 17.99 5.39
C SER A 228 -4.00 16.47 5.23
N ARG A 229 -4.48 15.88 4.13
CA ARG A 229 -4.58 14.42 3.94
C ARG A 229 -3.96 13.90 2.66
N SER A 230 -4.06 14.63 1.55
CA SER A 230 -3.57 14.20 0.23
C SER A 230 -2.06 14.45 0.13
N LEU A 231 -1.30 13.49 -0.38
CA LEU A 231 0.17 13.48 -0.34
C LEU A 231 0.77 14.74 -0.97
N ASP A 232 0.28 15.12 -2.14
CA ASP A 232 0.64 16.34 -2.84
C ASP A 232 0.39 17.58 -1.97
N ASN A 233 -0.77 17.68 -1.34
CA ASN A 233 -1.13 18.83 -0.52
C ASN A 233 -0.32 18.92 0.78
N VAL A 234 -0.03 17.79 1.45
CA VAL A 234 0.73 17.80 2.72
C VAL A 234 2.22 18.05 2.51
N LEU A 235 2.75 17.76 1.32
CA LEU A 235 4.12 18.13 0.96
C LEU A 235 4.24 19.62 0.63
N ASN A 236 3.14 20.25 0.17
CA ASN A 236 3.11 21.62 -0.31
C ASN A 236 2.40 22.62 0.64
N SER A 237 1.98 22.19 1.83
CA SER A 237 1.29 23.05 2.81
C SER A 237 1.78 22.83 4.24
N ASP A 238 1.34 23.70 5.16
CA ASP A 238 1.58 23.56 6.60
C ASP A 238 0.62 22.61 7.31
N TYR A 239 -0.38 22.06 6.61
CA TYR A 239 -1.41 21.23 7.20
C TYR A 239 -1.07 19.75 7.06
N ILE A 240 -1.19 19.02 8.16
CA ILE A 240 -1.01 17.58 8.18
C ILE A 240 -1.73 16.96 9.37
N VAL A 241 -2.62 16.01 9.07
CA VAL A 241 -3.30 15.17 10.06
C VAL A 241 -2.98 13.70 9.84
N CYS A 242 -3.59 12.80 10.63
CA CYS A 242 -3.23 11.38 10.65
C CYS A 242 -3.14 10.72 9.27
N VAL A 243 -4.07 11.00 8.36
CA VAL A 243 -4.02 10.47 6.98
C VAL A 243 -2.80 10.98 6.21
N GLY A 244 -2.49 12.28 6.32
CA GLY A 244 -1.31 12.89 5.69
C GLY A 244 0.02 12.32 6.18
N TYR A 245 0.16 12.12 7.49
CA TYR A 245 1.34 11.43 8.05
C TYR A 245 1.52 10.03 7.47
N ILE A 246 0.43 9.26 7.36
CA ILE A 246 0.47 7.90 6.82
C ILE A 246 0.71 7.88 5.31
N ALA A 247 0.18 8.86 4.56
CA ALA A 247 0.46 9.01 3.15
C ALA A 247 1.97 9.17 2.88
N ILE A 248 2.65 10.05 3.63
CA ILE A 248 4.09 10.26 3.49
C ILE A 248 4.87 8.99 3.89
N VAL A 249 4.55 8.38 5.04
CA VAL A 249 5.22 7.13 5.47
C VAL A 249 5.09 6.04 4.40
N ASN A 250 3.88 5.77 3.92
CA ASN A 250 3.64 4.70 2.96
C ASN A 250 4.32 4.98 1.62
N ALA A 251 4.32 6.24 1.16
CA ALA A 251 5.03 6.63 -0.06
C ALA A 251 6.55 6.41 0.04
N MET A 252 7.16 6.83 1.16
CA MET A 252 8.60 6.63 1.40
C MET A 252 8.96 5.15 1.55
N LEU A 253 8.18 4.38 2.31
CA LEU A 253 8.41 2.95 2.51
C LEU A 253 8.27 2.16 1.20
N LYS A 254 7.26 2.47 0.39
CA LYS A 254 7.07 1.84 -0.92
C LYS A 254 8.28 2.08 -1.84
N ASN A 255 8.79 3.31 -1.89
CA ASN A 255 10.04 3.62 -2.60
C ASN A 255 11.27 2.87 -2.06
N LEU A 256 11.27 2.52 -0.77
CA LEU A 256 12.33 1.74 -0.13
C LEU A 256 12.10 0.22 -0.24
N ASN A 257 11.11 -0.21 -1.03
CA ASN A 257 10.69 -1.61 -1.21
C ASN A 257 10.25 -2.28 0.10
N ILE A 258 9.50 -1.53 0.93
CA ILE A 258 8.89 -2.02 2.16
C ILE A 258 7.37 -1.89 2.02
N ASN A 259 6.68 -3.02 2.08
CA ASN A 259 5.23 -3.06 1.91
C ASN A 259 4.54 -2.40 3.11
N ALA A 260 3.70 -1.41 2.81
CA ALA A 260 2.96 -0.65 3.79
C ALA A 260 1.58 -0.30 3.24
N ARG A 261 0.54 -0.36 4.09
CA ARG A 261 -0.84 -0.04 3.74
C ARG A 261 -1.49 0.83 4.80
N THR A 262 -2.53 1.54 4.41
CA THR A 262 -3.31 2.37 5.32
C THR A 262 -4.34 1.52 6.05
N ILE A 263 -4.50 1.74 7.35
CA ILE A 263 -5.60 1.16 8.14
C ILE A 263 -6.37 2.27 8.85
N ILE A 264 -7.69 2.20 8.78
CA ILE A 264 -8.58 3.09 9.52
C ILE A 264 -8.97 2.43 10.83
N CYS A 265 -8.77 3.16 11.92
CA CYS A 265 -9.03 2.69 13.27
C CYS A 265 -10.11 3.57 13.93
N LYS A 266 -10.82 3.01 14.90
CA LYS A 266 -11.73 3.74 15.78
C LYS A 266 -11.07 3.91 17.15
N THR A 267 -10.88 5.15 17.57
CA THR A 267 -10.49 5.47 18.95
C THR A 267 -11.75 5.71 19.78
N LYS A 268 -11.58 6.00 21.08
CA LYS A 268 -12.71 6.40 21.94
C LYS A 268 -13.39 7.71 21.50
N LYS A 269 -12.68 8.58 20.78
CA LYS A 269 -13.13 9.95 20.48
C LYS A 269 -13.44 10.16 19.00
N GLU A 270 -12.69 9.53 18.11
CA GLU A 270 -12.76 9.79 16.68
C GLU A 270 -12.16 8.63 15.85
N LYS A 271 -12.34 8.71 14.52
CA LYS A 271 -11.61 7.87 13.57
C LYS A 271 -10.15 8.32 13.51
N HIS A 272 -9.24 7.37 13.38
CA HIS A 272 -7.80 7.59 13.26
C HIS A 272 -7.23 6.77 12.11
N CYS A 273 -6.04 7.15 11.65
CA CYS A 273 -5.36 6.52 10.53
C CYS A 273 -3.96 6.07 10.95
N ARG A 274 -3.59 4.84 10.62
CA ARG A 274 -2.28 4.25 10.89
C ARG A 274 -1.73 3.53 9.66
N SER A 275 -0.44 3.25 9.68
CA SER A 275 0.19 2.39 8.67
C SER A 275 0.37 0.99 9.25
N ILE A 276 0.03 -0.03 8.46
CA ILE A 276 0.40 -1.43 8.72
C ILE A 276 1.50 -1.79 7.74
N ILE A 277 2.58 -2.42 8.22
CA ILE A 277 3.74 -2.77 7.39
C ILE A 277 4.11 -4.24 7.54
N HIS A 278 4.63 -4.84 6.48
CA HIS A 278 5.36 -6.11 6.57
C HIS A 278 6.85 -5.82 6.61
N LEU A 279 7.47 -6.10 7.75
CA LEU A 279 8.90 -5.88 7.98
C LEU A 279 9.67 -7.19 7.85
N ILE A 280 10.49 -7.29 6.81
CA ILE A 280 11.48 -8.36 6.65
C ILE A 280 12.88 -7.75 6.83
N ASP A 281 13.58 -8.15 7.88
CA ASP A 281 14.94 -7.70 8.17
C ASP A 281 15.85 -8.88 8.55
N LYS A 282 16.74 -9.25 7.63
CA LYS A 282 17.71 -10.34 7.83
C LYS A 282 18.79 -10.01 8.87
N LYS A 283 19.16 -8.73 9.04
CA LYS A 283 20.21 -8.31 9.99
C LYS A 283 19.75 -8.53 11.42
N TYR A 284 18.45 -8.35 11.67
CA TYR A 284 17.84 -8.45 12.99
C TYR A 284 16.94 -9.68 13.17
N ASN A 285 16.87 -10.56 12.17
CA ASN A 285 16.03 -11.76 12.14
C ASN A 285 14.54 -11.44 12.44
N ILE A 286 13.99 -10.51 11.67
CA ILE A 286 12.59 -10.07 11.75
C ILE A 286 11.88 -10.47 10.47
N ASP A 287 10.73 -11.12 10.62
CA ASP A 287 9.71 -11.32 9.59
C ASP A 287 8.35 -11.20 10.29
N GLY A 288 7.68 -10.07 10.12
CA GLY A 288 6.46 -9.79 10.87
C GLY A 288 5.71 -8.55 10.40
N VAL A 289 4.41 -8.52 10.72
CA VAL A 289 3.52 -7.41 10.43
C VAL A 289 3.34 -6.56 11.68
N TYR A 290 3.58 -5.26 11.52
CA TYR A 290 3.57 -4.29 12.60
C TYR A 290 2.77 -3.04 12.22
N VAL A 291 2.35 -2.29 13.23
CA VAL A 291 1.64 -1.01 13.06
C VAL A 291 2.58 0.16 13.40
N LEU A 292 2.51 1.21 12.58
CA LEU A 292 3.17 2.50 12.77
C LEU A 292 2.14 3.61 12.98
N ASP A 293 2.39 4.47 13.97
CA ASP A 293 1.60 5.70 14.17
C ASP A 293 2.53 6.89 14.46
N PRO A 294 3.12 7.50 13.42
CA PRO A 294 3.95 8.70 13.58
C PRO A 294 3.13 9.90 14.06
N THR A 295 1.82 9.93 13.83
CA THR A 295 0.94 11.05 14.21
C THR A 295 0.85 11.22 15.72
N TRP A 296 0.84 10.12 16.47
CA TRP A 296 0.74 10.18 17.93
C TRP A 296 2.06 10.47 18.62
N ASP A 297 3.19 10.19 17.95
CA ASP A 297 4.53 10.56 18.40
C ASP A 297 5.03 11.88 17.76
N SER A 298 4.20 12.58 16.97
CA SER A 298 4.59 13.83 16.31
C SER A 298 4.56 15.05 17.23
N LYS A 299 5.18 16.14 16.78
CA LYS A 299 5.22 17.41 17.52
C LYS A 299 3.83 17.99 17.71
N ARG A 300 3.50 18.35 18.96
CA ARG A 300 2.23 19.03 19.33
C ARG A 300 2.38 20.51 19.55
N ASN A 301 3.61 21.02 19.63
CA ASN A 301 3.96 22.43 19.70
C ASN A 301 5.42 22.60 19.25
N ASN A 302 5.85 23.84 19.01
CA ASN A 302 7.20 24.17 18.52
C ASN A 302 8.31 23.99 19.57
N ILE A 303 7.97 23.66 20.81
CA ILE A 303 8.91 23.55 21.94
C ILE A 303 9.23 22.08 22.22
N GLU A 304 8.34 21.17 21.85
CA GLU A 304 8.44 19.76 22.15
C GLU A 304 9.41 19.07 21.18
N ASP A 305 10.53 18.58 21.71
CA ASP A 305 11.38 17.64 20.99
C ASP A 305 10.73 16.25 21.02
N THR A 306 10.42 15.73 19.84
CA THR A 306 9.81 14.41 19.66
C THR A 306 10.72 13.42 18.97
N ILE A 307 11.97 13.80 18.69
CA ILE A 307 12.90 12.96 17.92
C ILE A 307 13.14 11.59 18.60
N ASP A 308 13.03 11.55 19.93
CA ASP A 308 13.23 10.37 20.76
C ASP A 308 11.92 9.64 21.16
N LYS A 309 10.77 10.05 20.57
CA LYS A 309 9.48 9.40 20.83
C LYS A 309 9.20 8.26 19.85
N TYR A 310 8.97 7.07 20.40
CA TYR A 310 8.70 5.83 19.65
C TYR A 310 7.60 4.98 20.31
N ASN A 311 6.64 5.60 21.00
CA ASN A 311 5.59 4.90 21.75
C ASN A 311 4.68 4.05 20.85
N TYR A 312 4.54 4.43 19.58
CA TYR A 312 3.70 3.77 18.59
C TYR A 312 4.50 3.34 17.36
N PHE A 313 5.79 3.08 17.56
CA PHE A 313 6.69 2.55 16.54
C PHE A 313 6.72 1.02 16.55
N LEU A 314 6.35 0.40 15.43
CA LEU A 314 6.35 -1.04 15.18
C LEU A 314 5.70 -1.84 16.31
N ILE A 315 4.48 -1.44 16.65
CA ILE A 315 3.70 -2.14 17.67
C ILE A 315 3.03 -3.37 17.05
N PRO A 316 3.04 -4.54 17.71
CA PRO A 316 2.26 -5.70 17.27
C PRO A 316 0.76 -5.36 17.19
N ILE A 317 0.04 -5.97 16.25
CA ILE A 317 -1.36 -5.67 15.96
C ILE A 317 -2.24 -5.81 17.23
N GLU A 318 -2.07 -6.89 17.99
CA GLU A 318 -2.82 -7.13 19.24
C GLU A 318 -2.65 -5.99 20.26
N ILE A 319 -1.48 -5.35 20.28
CA ILE A 319 -1.20 -4.21 21.17
C ILE A 319 -1.75 -2.91 20.58
N ALA A 320 -1.64 -2.73 19.26
CA ALA A 320 -2.17 -1.57 18.54
C ALA A 320 -3.68 -1.41 18.77
N GLU A 321 -4.41 -2.52 18.74
CA GLU A 321 -5.86 -2.65 18.94
C GLU A 321 -6.32 -2.15 20.32
N LYS A 322 -5.44 -2.20 21.35
CA LYS A 322 -5.76 -1.70 22.70
C LYS A 322 -5.90 -0.18 22.76
N THR A 323 -5.41 0.53 21.74
CA THR A 323 -5.41 2.00 21.69
C THR A 323 -6.30 2.56 20.58
N ALA A 324 -6.40 1.87 19.45
CA ALA A 324 -7.33 2.20 18.38
C ALA A 324 -7.78 0.90 17.72
N LEU A 325 -9.09 0.64 17.75
CA LEU A 325 -9.67 -0.62 17.30
C LEU A 325 -9.76 -0.64 15.77
N THR A 326 -9.44 -1.77 15.17
CA THR A 326 -9.68 -2.03 13.74
C THR A 326 -10.61 -3.23 13.59
N GLU A 327 -11.07 -3.49 12.36
CA GLU A 327 -11.81 -4.72 12.06
C GLU A 327 -10.86 -5.87 11.65
N LEU A 328 -9.55 -5.68 11.78
CA LEU A 328 -8.52 -6.66 11.41
C LEU A 328 -8.34 -7.77 12.45
N LEU A 329 -8.35 -7.45 13.75
CA LEU A 329 -8.11 -8.43 14.80
C LEU A 329 -9.08 -9.63 14.79
N PRO A 330 -10.40 -9.48 14.53
CA PRO A 330 -11.30 -10.61 14.33
C PRO A 330 -10.88 -11.56 13.20
N ILE A 331 -10.21 -11.04 12.17
CA ILE A 331 -9.80 -11.80 10.98
C ILE A 331 -8.52 -12.58 11.29
N ILE A 332 -7.57 -11.94 11.96
CA ILE A 332 -6.33 -12.62 12.38
C ILE A 332 -6.63 -13.73 13.41
N ASN A 333 -7.67 -13.56 14.23
CA ASN A 333 -8.12 -14.57 15.20
C ASN A 333 -9.04 -15.65 14.60
N MET A 334 -9.42 -15.55 13.33
CA MET A 334 -10.32 -16.51 12.68
C MET A 334 -9.59 -17.81 12.39
N SER A 335 -10.23 -18.96 12.64
CA SER A 335 -9.67 -20.24 12.20
C SER A 335 -9.94 -20.47 10.71
N LEU A 336 -9.10 -21.25 10.05
CA LEU A 336 -9.34 -21.65 8.65
C LEU A 336 -10.70 -22.34 8.47
N SER A 337 -11.13 -23.13 9.45
CA SER A 337 -12.45 -23.79 9.42
C SER A 337 -13.60 -22.79 9.47
N ASP A 338 -13.49 -21.74 10.28
CA ASP A 338 -14.50 -20.67 10.34
C ASP A 338 -14.53 -19.86 9.04
N LEU A 339 -13.38 -19.65 8.42
CA LEU A 339 -13.26 -19.00 7.10
C LEU A 339 -13.99 -19.82 6.02
N VAL A 340 -13.73 -21.12 5.95
CA VAL A 340 -14.40 -22.04 5.00
C VAL A 340 -15.92 -22.03 5.19
N LEU A 341 -16.38 -22.13 6.44
CA LEU A 341 -17.81 -22.07 6.75
C LEU A 341 -18.43 -20.73 6.31
N LEU A 342 -17.76 -19.61 6.57
CA LEU A 342 -18.25 -18.29 6.19
C LEU A 342 -18.30 -18.10 4.68
N GLU A 343 -17.38 -18.70 3.92
CA GLU A 343 -17.38 -18.63 2.45
C GLU A 343 -18.50 -19.50 1.85
N ASN A 344 -18.69 -20.71 2.37
CA ASN A 344 -19.66 -21.70 1.85
C ASN A 344 -21.12 -21.37 2.21
N ASP A 345 -21.37 -20.68 3.33
CA ASP A 345 -22.71 -20.23 3.77
C ASP A 345 -23.45 -19.33 2.75
N PHE A 346 -22.80 -18.90 1.66
CA PHE A 346 -23.31 -17.96 0.66
C PHE A 346 -23.58 -18.56 -0.73
N GLU A 347 -23.25 -19.83 -0.98
CA GLU A 347 -23.60 -20.47 -2.26
C GLU A 347 -25.11 -20.76 -2.37
N ASP A 348 -25.86 -20.77 -1.25
CA ASP A 348 -27.31 -20.79 -1.29
C ASP A 348 -27.84 -19.41 -1.72
N SER A 349 -28.37 -19.36 -2.95
CA SER A 349 -28.87 -18.20 -3.71
C SER A 349 -29.99 -17.35 -3.05
N LEU A 350 -30.19 -17.47 -1.74
CA LEU A 350 -31.24 -16.83 -0.94
C LEU A 350 -30.72 -16.20 0.37
N CYS A 351 -29.43 -15.89 0.50
CA CYS A 351 -28.95 -15.16 1.67
C CYS A 351 -29.49 -13.72 1.69
N THR A 352 -30.69 -13.55 2.27
CA THR A 352 -31.38 -12.27 2.50
C THR A 352 -30.84 -11.51 3.71
N ASN A 353 -29.83 -12.06 4.40
CA ASN A 353 -29.25 -11.47 5.59
C ASN A 353 -28.10 -10.51 5.24
N GLU A 354 -28.43 -9.23 5.09
CA GLU A 354 -27.49 -8.15 4.77
C GLU A 354 -26.28 -8.10 5.73
N GLU A 355 -26.47 -8.40 7.02
CA GLU A 355 -25.36 -8.38 8.00
C GLU A 355 -24.32 -9.44 7.70
N LYS A 356 -24.75 -10.65 7.32
CA LYS A 356 -23.84 -11.71 6.91
C LYS A 356 -23.06 -11.28 5.66
N VAL A 357 -23.74 -10.77 4.63
CA VAL A 357 -23.10 -10.32 3.37
C VAL A 357 -22.02 -9.26 3.66
N ILE A 358 -22.35 -8.27 4.48
CA ILE A 358 -21.40 -7.22 4.88
C ILE A 358 -20.19 -7.81 5.61
N LYS A 359 -20.41 -8.78 6.51
CA LYS A 359 -19.33 -9.45 7.23
C LYS A 359 -18.37 -10.18 6.29
N LYS A 360 -18.89 -10.90 5.29
CA LYS A 360 -18.10 -11.59 4.27
C LYS A 360 -17.27 -10.61 3.43
N ILE A 361 -17.90 -9.58 2.88
CA ILE A 361 -17.21 -8.56 2.06
C ILE A 361 -16.07 -7.91 2.84
N LYS A 362 -16.31 -7.51 4.09
CA LYS A 362 -15.28 -6.93 4.95
C LYS A 362 -14.13 -7.91 5.19
N MET A 363 -14.45 -9.16 5.49
CA MET A 363 -13.42 -10.17 5.73
C MET A 363 -12.56 -10.39 4.48
N GLN A 364 -13.18 -10.55 3.32
CA GLN A 364 -12.47 -10.71 2.04
C GLN A 364 -11.53 -9.53 1.78
N TYR A 365 -12.02 -8.30 1.96
CA TYR A 365 -11.21 -7.08 1.82
C TYR A 365 -9.94 -7.08 2.70
N TYR A 366 -10.07 -7.40 3.98
CA TYR A 366 -8.91 -7.41 4.88
C TYR A 366 -7.99 -8.61 4.63
N LEU A 367 -8.51 -9.77 4.22
CA LEU A 367 -7.67 -10.91 3.82
C LEU A 367 -6.85 -10.56 2.58
N GLU A 368 -7.48 -10.00 1.55
CA GLU A 368 -6.80 -9.51 0.35
C GLU A 368 -5.71 -8.50 0.71
N MET A 369 -6.04 -7.52 1.53
CA MET A 369 -5.10 -6.52 2.04
C MET A 369 -3.89 -7.18 2.73
N LEU A 370 -4.10 -8.20 3.57
CA LEU A 370 -3.03 -8.92 4.26
C LEU A 370 -2.16 -9.73 3.29
N PHE A 371 -2.76 -10.45 2.34
CA PHE A 371 -2.04 -11.19 1.28
C PHE A 371 -1.12 -10.25 0.51
N LEU A 372 -1.67 -9.14 0.01
CA LEU A 372 -0.91 -8.14 -0.72
C LEU A 372 0.16 -7.47 0.16
N LEU A 373 -0.12 -7.26 1.46
CA LEU A 373 0.85 -6.67 2.40
C LEU A 373 2.07 -7.58 2.58
N ILE A 374 1.85 -8.90 2.71
CA ILE A 374 2.95 -9.87 2.86
C ILE A 374 3.64 -10.24 1.53
N GLY A 375 3.26 -9.59 0.42
CA GLY A 375 3.80 -9.85 -0.91
C GLY A 375 3.38 -11.20 -1.50
N ASN A 376 2.17 -11.67 -1.16
CA ASN A 376 1.57 -12.87 -1.71
C ASN A 376 0.42 -12.49 -2.66
N ASP A 377 0.65 -12.65 -3.97
CA ASP A 377 -0.32 -12.30 -5.02
C ASP A 377 -1.31 -13.43 -5.33
N ASP A 378 -1.32 -14.53 -4.57
CA ASP A 378 -2.15 -15.73 -4.80
C ASP A 378 -3.54 -15.65 -4.13
N TYR A 379 -4.00 -14.44 -3.75
CA TYR A 379 -5.26 -14.25 -3.02
C TYR A 379 -6.49 -14.79 -3.78
N GLU A 380 -6.62 -14.50 -5.07
CA GLU A 380 -7.78 -14.93 -5.86
C GLU A 380 -7.89 -16.46 -5.91
N ASN A 381 -6.77 -17.13 -6.19
CA ASN A 381 -6.68 -18.58 -6.21
C ASN A 381 -6.90 -19.17 -4.80
N PHE A 382 -6.38 -18.52 -3.75
CA PHE A 382 -6.65 -18.91 -2.37
C PHE A 382 -8.15 -18.91 -2.08
N ILE A 383 -8.87 -17.81 -2.38
CA ILE A 383 -10.32 -17.72 -2.14
C ILE A 383 -11.11 -18.72 -3.00
N GLN A 384 -10.76 -18.89 -4.28
CA GLN A 384 -11.39 -19.90 -5.14
C GLN A 384 -11.29 -21.30 -4.54
N ASN A 385 -10.10 -21.66 -4.04
CA ASN A 385 -9.87 -22.94 -3.38
C ASN A 385 -10.61 -23.06 -2.04
N ILE A 386 -10.83 -21.95 -1.31
CA ILE A 386 -11.66 -21.94 -0.10
C ILE A 386 -13.12 -22.26 -0.45
N CYS A 387 -13.68 -21.72 -1.53
CA CYS A 387 -15.07 -21.99 -1.93
C CYS A 387 -15.31 -23.46 -2.28
N VAL A 388 -14.31 -24.16 -2.81
CA VAL A 388 -14.40 -25.60 -3.15
C VAL A 388 -13.69 -26.49 -2.13
N TYR A 389 -13.37 -25.96 -0.95
CA TYR A 389 -12.44 -26.58 0.01
C TYR A 389 -12.80 -28.04 0.33
N ASP A 390 -14.07 -28.36 0.53
CA ASP A 390 -14.51 -29.70 0.88
C ASP A 390 -14.20 -30.75 -0.19
N PHE A 391 -14.18 -30.34 -1.46
CA PHE A 391 -13.91 -31.17 -2.64
C PHE A 391 -12.42 -31.32 -2.97
N LEU A 392 -11.55 -30.56 -2.31
CA LEU A 392 -10.11 -30.59 -2.58
C LEU A 392 -9.43 -31.85 -2.02
N SER A 393 -8.30 -32.20 -2.65
CA SER A 393 -7.42 -33.26 -2.18
C SER A 393 -6.81 -32.92 -0.82
N ASN A 394 -6.38 -33.94 -0.07
CA ASN A 394 -5.67 -33.74 1.20
C ASN A 394 -4.35 -32.96 1.04
N GLU A 395 -3.72 -33.03 -0.13
CA GLU A 395 -2.49 -32.29 -0.42
C GLU A 395 -2.80 -30.79 -0.59
N ASP A 396 -3.85 -30.45 -1.33
CA ASP A 396 -4.23 -29.06 -1.58
C ASP A 396 -4.77 -28.40 -0.30
N LYS A 397 -5.55 -29.13 0.51
CA LYS A 397 -5.95 -28.67 1.85
C LYS A 397 -4.75 -28.31 2.73
N LYS A 398 -3.65 -29.09 2.65
CA LYS A 398 -2.41 -28.78 3.37
C LYS A 398 -1.72 -27.53 2.85
N LYS A 399 -1.68 -27.31 1.52
CA LYS A 399 -1.10 -26.11 0.90
C LYS A 399 -1.87 -24.85 1.34
N ILE A 400 -3.19 -24.88 1.26
CA ILE A 400 -4.07 -23.77 1.70
C ILE A 400 -3.84 -23.46 3.17
N LYS A 401 -3.82 -24.51 4.01
CA LYS A 401 -3.55 -24.35 5.44
C LYS A 401 -2.18 -23.74 5.70
N TYR A 402 -1.15 -24.19 5.00
CA TYR A 402 0.19 -23.61 5.14
C TYR A 402 0.21 -22.12 4.77
N THR A 403 -0.39 -21.74 3.63
CA THR A 403 -0.49 -20.34 3.20
C THR A 403 -1.23 -19.48 4.22
N TYR A 404 -2.37 -19.98 4.74
CA TYR A 404 -3.15 -19.28 5.75
C TYR A 404 -2.37 -19.14 7.07
N ASP A 405 -1.82 -20.23 7.59
CA ASP A 405 -1.07 -20.26 8.85
C ASP A 405 0.19 -19.36 8.75
N ASP A 406 0.91 -19.35 7.62
CA ASP A 406 2.07 -18.47 7.39
C ASP A 406 1.68 -16.98 7.47
N MET A 407 0.61 -16.57 6.79
CA MET A 407 0.09 -15.20 6.84
C MET A 407 -0.30 -14.80 8.28
N ILE A 408 -1.04 -15.67 8.97
CA ILE A 408 -1.50 -15.40 10.35
C ILE A 408 -0.32 -15.33 11.32
N ASN A 409 0.67 -16.23 11.20
CA ASN A 409 1.87 -16.22 12.03
C ASN A 409 2.68 -14.93 11.88
N LYS A 410 2.77 -14.39 10.66
CA LYS A 410 3.39 -13.07 10.41
C LYS A 410 2.62 -11.91 11.06
N CYS A 411 1.31 -12.06 11.28
CA CYS A 411 0.49 -11.06 11.99
C CYS A 411 0.53 -11.21 13.52
N MET A 412 0.76 -12.43 14.01
CA MET A 412 0.79 -12.80 15.43
C MET A 412 2.22 -12.80 15.99
N VAL A 413 2.96 -11.73 15.74
CA VAL A 413 4.36 -11.59 16.17
C VAL A 413 4.50 -10.95 17.54
N ASN A 414 5.60 -11.30 18.21
CA ASN A 414 6.03 -10.60 19.42
C ASN A 414 6.57 -9.20 19.10
N ASP A 415 6.60 -8.35 20.12
CA ASP A 415 7.30 -7.07 20.03
C ASP A 415 8.79 -7.27 19.70
N ILE A 416 9.38 -6.30 18.99
CA ILE A 416 10.80 -6.28 18.70
C ILE A 416 11.56 -6.30 20.03
N ASN A 417 12.67 -7.05 20.13
CA ASN A 417 13.48 -7.09 21.35
C ASN A 417 14.14 -5.72 21.63
N VAL A 418 14.21 -5.30 22.90
CA VAL A 418 14.82 -4.03 23.33
C VAL A 418 16.25 -3.86 22.86
N GLU A 419 17.08 -4.91 22.92
CA GLU A 419 18.44 -4.86 22.40
C GLU A 419 18.46 -4.64 20.89
N THR A 420 17.59 -5.33 20.15
CA THR A 420 17.46 -5.18 18.69
C THR A 420 17.06 -3.75 18.33
N PHE A 421 16.06 -3.19 19.03
CA PHE A 421 15.64 -1.81 18.84
C PHE A 421 16.78 -0.83 19.12
N ILE A 422 17.51 -0.98 20.24
CA ILE A 422 18.66 -0.12 20.59
C ILE A 422 19.76 -0.18 19.52
N LYS A 423 20.09 -1.39 19.04
CA LYS A 423 21.11 -1.57 18.00
C LYS A 423 20.72 -0.89 16.69
N ALA A 424 19.46 -1.07 16.27
CA ALA A 424 18.94 -0.45 15.06
C ALA A 424 18.88 1.07 15.20
N LEU A 425 18.34 1.57 16.32
CA LEU A 425 18.25 3.00 16.59
C LEU A 425 19.63 3.66 16.62
N TYR A 426 20.61 3.06 17.30
CA TYR A 426 21.99 3.56 17.29
C TYR A 426 22.55 3.68 15.87
N ASN A 427 22.43 2.64 15.05
CA ASN A 427 22.93 2.65 13.68
C ASN A 427 22.21 3.69 12.81
N THR A 428 20.91 3.88 12.99
CA THR A 428 20.16 4.94 12.31
C THR A 428 20.67 6.32 12.73
N LYS A 429 20.83 6.58 14.04
CA LYS A 429 21.38 7.87 14.56
C LYS A 429 22.79 8.16 14.06
N LYS A 430 23.62 7.14 13.80
CA LYS A 430 24.92 7.32 13.10
C LYS A 430 24.74 7.93 11.72
N ILE A 431 23.74 7.49 10.96
CA ILE A 431 23.49 8.01 9.62
C ILE A 431 22.91 9.43 9.68
N GLU A 432 21.99 9.70 10.60
CA GLU A 432 21.47 11.07 10.83
C GLU A 432 22.58 12.08 11.14
N TYR A 433 23.60 11.66 11.90
CA TYR A 433 24.78 12.49 12.18
C TYR A 433 25.55 12.89 10.90
N TYR A 434 25.59 12.01 9.91
CA TYR A 434 26.25 12.24 8.63
C TYR A 434 25.39 13.04 7.63
N LEU A 435 24.07 12.90 7.68
CA LEU A 435 23.14 13.58 6.77
C LEU A 435 23.18 15.12 6.91
N ASN A 436 23.60 15.63 8.07
CA ASN A 436 23.73 17.06 8.37
C ASN A 436 24.61 17.84 7.36
N ASP A 437 25.60 17.18 6.73
CA ASP A 437 26.55 17.83 5.81
C ASP A 437 26.19 17.65 4.31
N ASP A 438 25.10 16.96 3.97
CA ASP A 438 24.65 16.72 2.58
C ASP A 438 23.62 17.78 2.09
N LYS A 439 23.72 19.01 2.61
CA LYS A 439 22.97 20.18 2.11
C LYS A 439 23.67 20.72 0.85
N LEU A 440 23.48 20.06 -0.29
CA LEU A 440 23.74 20.67 -1.60
C LEU A 440 22.61 21.67 -1.92
N PRO A 441 22.90 22.77 -2.63
CA PRO A 441 21.87 23.62 -3.21
C PRO A 441 21.15 22.86 -4.35
N GLU A 442 19.88 23.20 -4.56
CA GLU A 442 19.12 23.15 -5.84
C GLU A 442 18.09 22.03 -6.19
N GLU A 443 17.12 22.53 -6.98
CA GLU A 443 16.01 22.01 -7.80
C GLU A 443 14.80 21.30 -7.17
N CYS A 444 14.94 20.51 -6.11
CA CYS A 444 13.79 19.86 -5.46
C CYS A 444 13.83 20.03 -3.94
N SER A 445 13.36 21.18 -3.45
CA SER A 445 13.17 21.38 -2.01
C SER A 445 11.90 20.64 -1.57
N SER A 446 12.06 19.50 -0.92
CA SER A 446 10.98 18.92 -0.12
C SER A 446 10.84 19.70 1.19
N ARG A 447 9.59 19.97 1.61
CA ARG A 447 9.27 20.47 2.96
C ARG A 447 9.79 19.55 4.07
N LEU A 448 9.84 18.24 3.81
CA LEU A 448 10.32 17.25 4.78
C LEU A 448 11.82 17.45 5.03
N GLU A 449 12.16 17.75 6.27
CA GLU A 449 13.53 17.85 6.72
C GLU A 449 14.10 16.48 7.05
N LEU A 450 15.31 16.20 6.56
CA LEU A 450 16.07 15.05 7.01
C LEU A 450 16.46 15.27 8.48
N PRO A 451 16.32 14.25 9.34
CA PRO A 451 16.79 14.32 10.72
C PRO A 451 18.29 14.59 10.70
N SER A 452 18.69 15.63 11.43
CA SER A 452 20.08 16.02 11.58
C SER A 452 20.40 16.12 13.06
N THR A 453 21.47 15.47 13.49
CA THR A 453 21.99 15.61 14.84
C THR A 453 23.46 16.03 14.83
N ASP A 454 23.85 16.83 15.82
CA ASP A 454 25.23 17.24 16.06
C ASP A 454 25.98 16.29 17.00
N SER A 455 25.29 15.32 17.60
CA SER A 455 25.88 14.31 18.46
C SER A 455 25.05 13.03 18.54
N ILE A 456 25.71 11.90 18.77
CA ILE A 456 25.01 10.66 19.09
C ILE A 456 24.81 10.61 20.60
N ASP A 457 23.58 10.85 21.04
CA ASP A 457 23.22 10.80 22.45
C ASP A 457 22.82 9.38 22.86
N ILE A 458 23.72 8.71 23.58
CA ILE A 458 23.48 7.37 24.11
C ILE A 458 22.41 7.39 25.21
N SER A 459 22.27 8.50 25.95
CA SER A 459 21.20 8.65 26.95
C SER A 459 19.84 8.73 26.27
N GLY A 460 19.69 9.59 25.26
CA GLY A 460 18.48 9.69 24.45
C GLY A 460 18.05 8.36 23.82
N ILE A 461 19.00 7.56 23.32
CA ILE A 461 18.72 6.19 22.83
C ILE A 461 18.19 5.29 23.95
N LYS A 462 18.80 5.35 25.14
CA LYS A 462 18.34 4.59 26.32
C LYS A 462 16.91 4.99 26.70
N ASP A 463 16.67 6.29 26.77
CA ASP A 463 15.42 6.87 27.26
C ASP A 463 14.28 6.64 26.25
N SER A 464 14.59 6.69 24.94
CA SER A 464 13.71 6.26 23.85
C SER A 464 13.26 4.81 24.03
N ALA A 465 14.21 3.90 24.27
CA ALA A 465 13.92 2.49 24.48
C ALA A 465 13.09 2.30 25.75
N LEU A 466 13.51 2.86 26.89
CA LEU A 466 12.80 2.76 28.16
C LEU A 466 11.33 3.19 28.00
N THR A 467 11.11 4.37 27.41
CA THR A 467 9.76 4.94 27.23
C THR A 467 8.89 4.06 26.34
N ARG A 468 9.43 3.60 25.19
CA ARG A 468 8.70 2.71 24.26
C ARG A 468 8.29 1.40 24.94
N TYR A 469 9.23 0.69 25.58
CA TYR A 469 8.95 -0.62 26.16
C TYR A 469 8.06 -0.53 27.41
N TYR A 470 8.24 0.50 28.23
CA TYR A 470 7.33 0.79 29.33
C TYR A 470 5.89 1.00 28.84
N LYS A 471 5.71 1.80 27.77
CA LYS A 471 4.40 2.04 27.16
C LYS A 471 3.76 0.75 26.67
N ILE A 472 4.51 -0.09 25.95
CA ILE A 472 4.00 -1.36 25.40
C ILE A 472 3.61 -2.34 26.51
N GLU A 473 4.43 -2.47 27.56
CA GLU A 473 4.09 -3.32 28.71
C GLU A 473 2.83 -2.82 29.44
N LYS A 474 2.70 -1.49 29.59
CA LYS A 474 1.49 -0.88 30.13
C LYS A 474 0.25 -1.25 29.31
N LEU A 475 0.35 -1.22 27.99
CA LEU A 475 -0.75 -1.62 27.10
C LEU A 475 -1.05 -3.12 27.18
N LYS A 476 -0.04 -3.98 27.29
CA LYS A 476 -0.23 -5.44 27.42
C LYS A 476 -1.17 -5.81 28.56
N LYS A 477 -0.98 -5.19 29.72
CA LYS A 477 -1.67 -5.52 30.98
C LYS A 477 -2.85 -4.58 31.33
N ALA A 478 -3.19 -3.61 30.48
CA ALA A 478 -4.20 -2.57 30.69
C ALA A 478 -5.64 -3.05 31.03
N LYS A 479 -5.94 -4.35 30.99
CA LYS A 479 -7.24 -4.90 31.42
C LYS A 479 -7.39 -5.02 32.95
N LYS A 480 -6.29 -4.92 33.71
CA LYS A 480 -6.29 -5.01 35.18
C LYS A 480 -5.97 -3.63 35.78
N ASN A 481 -7.00 -2.86 36.10
CA ASN A 481 -6.87 -1.61 36.86
C ASN A 481 -6.86 -1.90 38.37
N ASP A 482 -5.97 -2.78 38.81
CA ASP A 482 -5.72 -3.07 40.22
C ASP A 482 -4.36 -2.52 40.66
N PHE A 483 -4.23 -2.27 41.97
CA PHE A 483 -3.00 -1.75 42.57
C PHE A 483 -1.78 -2.65 42.30
N GLU A 484 -2.00 -3.96 42.25
CA GLU A 484 -0.97 -4.96 41.94
C GLU A 484 -0.39 -4.78 40.54
N SER A 485 -1.24 -4.50 39.53
CA SER A 485 -0.79 -4.19 38.18
C SER A 485 0.01 -2.90 38.12
N LEU A 486 -0.35 -1.88 38.90
CA LEU A 486 0.40 -0.62 38.99
C LEU A 486 1.82 -0.84 39.55
N VAL A 487 1.93 -1.59 40.65
CA VAL A 487 3.23 -1.96 41.25
C VAL A 487 4.06 -2.77 40.25
N CYS A 488 3.46 -3.72 39.55
CA CYS A 488 4.15 -4.50 38.51
C CYS A 488 4.72 -3.63 37.38
N TYR A 489 4.07 -2.52 36.99
CA TYR A 489 4.61 -1.62 35.97
C TYR A 489 5.81 -0.82 36.44
N LEU A 490 5.74 -0.28 37.67
CA LEU A 490 6.83 0.50 38.25
C LEU A 490 8.07 -0.37 38.43
N LEU A 491 7.88 -1.61 38.92
CA LEU A 491 8.98 -2.59 39.02
C LEU A 491 9.56 -2.95 37.64
N TYR A 492 8.71 -3.09 36.60
CA TYR A 492 9.21 -3.33 35.25
C TYR A 492 10.05 -2.17 34.72
N GLU A 493 9.58 -0.93 34.90
CA GLU A 493 10.31 0.27 34.49
C GLU A 493 11.66 0.38 35.19
N GLU A 494 11.69 0.17 36.51
CA GLU A 494 12.90 0.19 37.33
C GLU A 494 13.89 -0.89 36.88
N HIS A 495 13.44 -2.15 36.77
CA HIS A 495 14.29 -3.26 36.31
C HIS A 495 14.82 -3.04 34.89
N LEU A 496 13.98 -2.53 33.98
CA LEU A 496 14.41 -2.24 32.61
C LEU A 496 15.45 -1.12 32.61
N ASN A 497 15.24 -0.05 33.37
CA ASN A 497 16.19 1.05 33.47
C ASN A 497 17.53 0.59 34.07
N GLU A 498 17.52 -0.25 35.12
CA GLU A 498 18.73 -0.82 35.71
C GLU A 498 19.47 -1.71 34.71
N TYR A 499 18.75 -2.60 34.02
CA TYR A 499 19.30 -3.47 32.99
C TYR A 499 19.93 -2.66 31.85
N LEU A 500 19.23 -1.66 31.32
CA LEU A 500 19.73 -0.84 30.23
C LEU A 500 20.91 0.03 30.67
N SER A 501 20.87 0.63 31.86
CA SER A 501 21.99 1.40 32.39
C SER A 501 23.26 0.56 32.54
N SER A 502 23.11 -0.73 32.87
CA SER A 502 24.23 -1.67 33.02
C SER A 502 24.73 -2.26 31.71
N ASN A 503 23.88 -2.34 30.67
CA ASN A 503 24.17 -3.13 29.46
C ASN A 503 24.18 -2.34 28.16
N ILE A 504 23.68 -1.09 28.09
CA ILE A 504 23.59 -0.32 26.84
C ILE A 504 24.94 -0.21 26.11
N GLY A 505 26.03 -0.05 26.87
CA GLY A 505 27.39 -0.04 26.32
C GLY A 505 27.75 -1.35 25.61
N LYS A 506 27.40 -2.50 26.20
CA LYS A 506 27.66 -3.84 25.62
C LYS A 506 26.76 -4.12 24.42
N ILE A 507 25.48 -3.75 24.53
CA ILE A 507 24.48 -3.89 23.47
C ILE A 507 24.95 -3.17 22.21
N ILE A 508 25.30 -1.89 22.34
CA ILE A 508 25.77 -1.10 21.20
C ILE A 508 27.16 -1.58 20.74
N SER A 509 28.08 -1.91 21.65
CA SER A 509 29.41 -2.37 21.24
C SER A 509 29.38 -3.66 20.42
N SER A 510 28.39 -4.53 20.64
CA SER A 510 28.19 -5.74 19.81
C SER A 510 27.88 -5.41 18.34
N SER A 511 27.50 -4.17 18.03
CA SER A 511 27.25 -3.67 16.67
C SER A 511 28.40 -2.85 16.10
N THR A 512 29.53 -2.72 16.82
CA THR A 512 30.68 -1.90 16.41
C THR A 512 31.97 -2.70 16.54
N ASN A 513 32.85 -2.66 15.54
CA ASN A 513 34.12 -3.41 15.57
C ASN A 513 35.12 -2.90 16.63
N ASP A 514 35.00 -1.64 17.02
CA ASP A 514 36.04 -0.88 17.74
C ASP A 514 35.58 -0.35 19.11
N GLY A 515 34.33 -0.62 19.50
CA GLY A 515 33.67 -0.05 20.66
C GLY A 515 33.16 1.39 20.44
N ILE A 516 32.16 1.78 21.24
CA ILE A 516 31.37 3.02 21.05
C ILE A 516 32.24 4.28 21.01
N LYS A 517 33.19 4.42 21.94
CA LYS A 517 34.04 5.63 22.03
C LYS A 517 34.86 5.85 20.76
N LYS A 518 35.49 4.79 20.26
CA LYS A 518 36.32 4.84 19.05
C LYS A 518 35.45 5.01 17.81
N ASP A 519 34.28 4.38 17.77
CA ASP A 519 33.29 4.59 16.71
C ASP A 519 32.85 6.07 16.62
N ILE A 520 32.46 6.70 17.74
CA ILE A 520 32.10 8.14 17.79
C ILE A 520 33.27 9.04 17.38
N LEU A 521 34.49 8.73 17.84
CA LEU A 521 35.68 9.48 17.43
C LEU A 521 35.91 9.39 15.91
N ASN A 522 35.82 8.18 15.35
CA ASN A 522 35.96 7.94 13.92
C ASN A 522 34.91 8.70 13.12
N MET A 523 33.65 8.72 13.59
CA MET A 523 32.58 9.49 12.94
C MET A 523 32.88 10.99 12.91
N ARG A 524 33.33 11.56 14.02
CA ARG A 524 33.72 12.98 14.10
C ARG A 524 34.90 13.31 13.18
N LEU A 525 35.89 12.44 13.14
CA LEU A 525 37.06 12.59 12.26
C LEU A 525 36.63 12.55 10.79
N LEU A 526 35.85 11.55 10.37
CA LEU A 526 35.35 11.42 9.01
C LEU A 526 34.53 12.65 8.58
N LYS A 527 33.66 13.15 9.46
CA LYS A 527 32.88 14.37 9.22
C LYS A 527 33.78 15.59 9.00
N THR A 528 34.80 15.75 9.84
CA THR A 528 35.78 16.84 9.73
C THR A 528 36.57 16.75 8.42
N LEU A 529 37.07 15.57 8.06
CA LEU A 529 37.81 15.35 6.81
C LEU A 529 36.96 15.63 5.57
N LYS A 530 35.66 15.24 5.59
CA LYS A 530 34.73 15.53 4.49
C LYS A 530 34.55 17.04 4.30
N ARG A 531 34.38 17.80 5.40
CA ARG A 531 34.27 19.27 5.36
C ARG A 531 35.54 19.92 4.82
N GLU A 532 36.73 19.46 5.24
CA GLU A 532 38.01 19.97 4.73
C GLU A 532 38.22 19.67 3.24
N LYS A 533 37.82 18.48 2.77
CA LYS A 533 37.91 18.12 1.35
C LYS A 533 37.03 19.04 0.49
N VAL A 534 35.76 19.24 0.89
CA VAL A 534 34.84 20.14 0.20
C VAL A 534 35.38 21.58 0.18
N ARG A 535 35.93 22.06 1.30
CA ARG A 535 36.55 23.39 1.38
C ARG A 535 37.71 23.55 0.39
N LYS A 536 38.61 22.56 0.31
CA LYS A 536 39.72 22.57 -0.66
C LYS A 536 39.26 22.52 -2.12
N GLU A 537 38.13 21.86 -2.41
CA GLU A 537 37.57 21.83 -3.77
C GLU A 537 36.92 23.17 -4.17
N ILE A 538 36.35 23.91 -3.21
CA ILE A 538 35.81 25.26 -3.40
C ILE A 538 36.95 26.28 -3.56
N ASP A 539 37.98 26.22 -2.70
CA ASP A 539 39.12 27.14 -2.74
C ASP A 539 40.00 26.97 -4.02
N ASN A 540 39.85 25.85 -4.74
CA ASN A 540 40.57 25.56 -5.99
C ASN A 540 39.72 25.81 -7.27
N ARG A 541 38.49 26.32 -7.14
CA ARG A 541 37.65 26.81 -8.24
C ARG A 541 37.66 28.33 -8.26
#